data_AF-A0A926BYG1-F1
#
_entry.id   AF-A0A926BYG1-F1
#
_cell.length_a   1.000
_cell.length_b   1.000
_cell.length_c   1.000
_cell.angle_alpha   90.00
_cell.angle_beta   90.00
_cell.angle_gamma   90.00
#
_symmetry.space_group_name_H-M   'P 1'
#
loop_
_entity.id
_entity.type
_entity.pdbx_description
1 polymer ?
#
loop_
_entity_poly.entity_id
_entity_poly.type
_entity_poly.pdbx_seq_one_letter_code
_entity_poly.pdbx_strand_id
1 'polypeptide(L)' 'TFRHLTEASAPEGIETNVRIHEPDAIVLAHRSRGFIEKLFHTSLIRHLSLTAKRPLLIISKPG' A
#
# COMPACT_ATOMS: atom_id res chain seq x y z
N THR A 1 -8.71 -12.12 -5.64
CA THR A 1 -7.56 -12.49 -6.49
C THR A 1 -6.89 -11.23 -7.03
N PHE A 2 -5.72 -10.87 -6.50
CA PHE A 2 -4.97 -9.66 -6.89
C PHE A 2 -4.22 -9.92 -8.22
N ARG A 3 -4.89 -9.80 -9.36
CA ARG A 3 -4.32 -10.22 -10.67
C ARG A 3 -3.71 -9.10 -11.52
N HIS A 4 -3.85 -7.82 -11.15
CA HIS A 4 -3.43 -6.69 -12.02
C HIS A 4 -2.76 -5.51 -11.31
N LEU A 5 -2.04 -5.71 -10.20
CA LEU A 5 -1.16 -4.66 -9.67
C LEU A 5 0.19 -4.77 -10.39
N THR A 6 0.33 -4.13 -11.56
CA THR A 6 1.65 -3.88 -12.14
C THR A 6 2.33 -2.77 -11.33
N GLU A 7 3.66 -2.81 -11.18
CA GLU A 7 4.41 -1.94 -10.27
C GLU A 7 4.10 -0.44 -10.44
N ALA A 8 3.87 0.00 -11.68
CA ALA A 8 3.52 1.39 -12.01
C ALA A 8 2.07 1.79 -11.65
N SER A 9 1.13 0.83 -11.63
CA SER A 9 -0.29 1.08 -11.33
C SER A 9 -0.68 0.67 -9.91
N ALA A 10 0.29 0.23 -9.10
CA ALA A 10 0.03 -0.28 -7.76
C ALA A 10 -0.64 0.75 -6.82
N PRO A 11 -0.25 2.04 -6.78
CA PRO A 11 -0.93 3.05 -5.97
C PRO A 11 -2.40 3.21 -6.34
N GLU A 12 -2.67 3.43 -7.62
CA GLU A 12 -4.01 3.68 -8.16
C GLU A 12 -4.91 2.45 -8.01
N GLY A 13 -4.35 1.24 -8.19
CA GLY A 13 -5.06 -0.01 -7.99
C GLY A 13 -5.42 -0.27 -6.53
N ILE A 14 -4.55 0.09 -5.59
CA ILE A 14 -4.83 -0.01 -4.14
C ILE A 14 -5.91 0.99 -3.75
N GLU A 15 -5.80 2.24 -4.15
CA GLU A 15 -6.80 3.28 -3.87
C GLU A 15 -8.18 2.92 -4.43
N THR A 16 -8.22 2.45 -5.67
CA THR A 16 -9.46 2.00 -6.32
C THR A 16 -10.08 0.83 -5.55
N ASN A 17 -9.27 -0.13 -5.08
CA ASN A 17 -9.77 -1.24 -4.27
C ASN A 17 -10.34 -0.77 -2.93
N VAL A 18 -9.64 0.13 -2.24
CA VAL A 18 -10.08 0.68 -0.95
C VAL A 18 -11.39 1.44 -1.11
N ARG A 19 -11.56 2.19 -2.22
CA ARG A 19 -12.80 2.91 -2.51
C ARG A 19 -13.97 1.98 -2.85
N ILE A 20 -13.74 0.93 -3.65
CA ILE A 20 -14.82 0.04 -4.10
C ILE A 20 -15.32 -0.85 -2.97
N HIS A 21 -14.40 -1.37 -2.16
CA HIS A 21 -14.72 -2.39 -1.15
C HIS A 21 -14.91 -1.82 0.26
N GLU A 22 -14.60 -0.53 0.46
CA GLU A 22 -14.71 0.17 1.74
C GLU A 22 -14.31 -0.68 2.96
N PRO A 23 -13.08 -1.26 2.96
CA PRO A 23 -12.72 -2.22 3.98
C PRO A 23 -12.66 -1.57 5.37
N ASP A 24 -12.96 -2.36 6.40
CA ASP A 24 -12.87 -1.92 7.80
C ASP A 24 -11.43 -1.66 8.26
N ALA A 25 -10.45 -2.29 7.61
CA ALA A 25 -9.03 -2.10 7.87
C ALA A 25 -8.19 -2.37 6.61
N ILE A 26 -7.04 -1.70 6.53
CA ILE A 26 -6.03 -1.88 5.47
C ILE A 26 -4.79 -2.49 6.09
N VAL A 27 -4.30 -3.62 5.55
CA VAL A 27 -3.08 -4.28 6.03
C VAL A 27 -2.04 -4.30 4.92
N LEU A 28 -0.89 -3.68 5.15
CA LEU A 28 0.23 -3.62 4.22
C LEU A 28 1.44 -4.39 4.76
N ALA A 29 1.94 -5.36 3.99
CA ALA A 29 3.20 -6.03 4.30
C ALA A 29 4.37 -5.27 3.66
N HIS A 30 5.25 -4.71 4.48
CA HIS A 30 6.44 -3.99 4.07
C HIS A 30 7.66 -4.93 4.04
N ARG A 31 8.31 -5.07 2.89
CA ARG A 31 9.63 -5.71 2.76
C ARG A 31 10.64 -4.64 2.37
N SER A 32 11.79 -4.60 3.04
CA SER A 32 12.89 -3.74 2.59
C SER A 32 13.43 -4.30 1.27
N ARG A 33 13.06 -3.65 0.18
CA ARG A 33 13.75 -3.82 -1.10
C ARG A 33 14.57 -2.57 -1.40
N GLY A 34 15.35 -2.55 -2.49
CA GLY A 34 16.45 -1.61 -2.73
C GLY A 34 16.10 -0.12 -2.58
N PHE A 35 17.10 0.75 -2.64
CA PHE A 35 16.99 2.19 -2.30
C PHE A 35 15.84 2.92 -3.04
N ILE A 36 15.61 2.59 -4.32
CA ILE A 36 14.53 3.16 -5.14
C ILE A 36 13.15 2.65 -4.68
N GLU A 37 12.98 1.34 -4.50
CA GLU A 37 11.72 0.77 -3.97
C GLU A 37 11.38 1.34 -2.59
N LYS A 38 12.38 1.63 -1.75
CA LYS A 38 12.18 2.27 -0.45
C LYS A 38 11.57 3.67 -0.55
N LEU A 39 12.00 4.47 -1.53
CA LEU A 39 11.47 5.82 -1.75
C LEU A 39 10.02 5.79 -2.24
N PHE A 40 9.72 4.95 -3.24
CA PHE A 40 8.36 4.77 -3.75
C PHE A 40 7.41 4.22 -2.68
N HIS A 41 7.84 3.20 -1.92
CA HIS A 41 7.06 2.66 -0.81
C HIS A 41 6.79 3.70 0.28
N THR A 42 7.79 4.52 0.62
CA THR A 42 7.61 5.58 1.62
C THR A 42 6.56 6.59 1.15
N SER A 43 6.53 6.92 -0.15
CA SER A 43 5.52 7.80 -0.73
C SER A 43 4.11 7.19 -0.65
N LEU A 44 3.95 5.92 -1.05
CA LEU A 44 2.66 5.23 -1.03
C LEU A 44 2.12 5.03 0.39
N ILE A 45 2.96 4.57 1.32
CA ILE A 45 2.59 4.41 2.72
C ILE A 45 2.21 5.75 3.32
N ARG A 46 2.98 6.81 3.04
CA ARG A 46 2.67 8.16 3.50
C ARG A 46 1.35 8.65 2.93
N HIS A 47 1.12 8.47 1.63
CA HIS A 47 -0.13 8.86 0.98
C HIS A 47 -1.33 8.14 1.63
N LEU A 48 -1.28 6.81 1.71
CA LEU A 48 -2.34 6.01 2.34
C LEU A 48 -2.55 6.37 3.82
N SER A 49 -1.48 6.66 4.56
CA SER A 49 -1.60 7.08 5.97
C SER A 49 -2.30 8.44 6.11
N LEU A 50 -2.17 9.32 5.12
CA LEU A 50 -2.80 10.65 5.12
C LEU A 50 -4.22 10.63 4.54
N THR A 51 -4.53 9.72 3.62
CA THR A 51 -5.81 9.70 2.91
C THR A 51 -6.76 8.61 3.38
N ALA A 52 -6.26 7.53 3.99
CA ALA A 52 -7.11 6.47 4.52
C ALA A 52 -7.86 6.97 5.77
N LYS A 53 -9.19 7.00 5.67
CA LYS A 53 -10.09 7.20 6.82
C LYS A 53 -10.28 5.92 7.65
N ARG A 54 -9.50 4.87 7.37
CA ARG A 54 -9.63 3.53 7.93
C ARG A 54 -8.35 3.14 8.67
N PRO A 55 -8.44 2.32 9.73
CA PRO A 55 -7.28 1.77 10.41
C PRO A 55 -6.28 1.13 9.44
N LEU A 56 -5.01 1.55 9.53
CA LEU A 56 -3.92 1.06 8.70
C LEU A 56 -2.91 0.29 9.56
N LEU A 57 -2.67 -0.97 9.24
CA LEU A 57 -1.64 -1.81 9.86
C LEU A 57 -0.50 -2.05 8.86
N ILE A 58 0.73 -1.71 9.27
CA ILE A 58 1.93 -1.94 8.47
C ILE A 58 2.77 -3.02 9.15
N ILE A 59 2.91 -4.16 8.49
CA ILE A 59 3.72 -5.29 8.98
C ILE A 59 5.07 -5.24 8.29
N SER A 60 6.10 -4.85 9.03
CA SER A 60 7.48 -4.91 8.53
C SER A 60 8.00 -6.35 8.62
N LYS A 61 8.37 -6.93 7.48
CA LYS A 61 9.12 -8.19 7.45
C LYS A 61 10.61 -7.87 7.68
N PRO A 62 11.28 -8.48 8.68
CA PRO A 62 12.72 -8.35 8.82
C PRO A 62 13.42 -8.90 7.58
N GLY A 63 14.43 -8.16 7.12
CA GLY A 63 15.30 -8.53 6.01
C GLY A 63 16.32 -9.57 6.40
#